data_AF-A0A3G7TVS7-F1
#
_entry.id   AF-A0A3G7TVS7-F1
#
_cell.length_a   1.000
_cell.length_b   1.000
_cell.length_c   1.000
_cell.angle_alpha   90.00
_cell.angle_beta   90.00
_cell.angle_gamma   90.00
#
_symmetry.space_group_name_H-M   'P 1'
#
loop_
_entity.id
_entity.type
_entity.pdbx_description
1 polymer ?
#
loop_
_entity_poly.entity_id
_entity_poly.type
_entity_poly.pdbx_seq_one_letter_code
_entity_poly.pdbx_strand_id
1 'polypeptide(L)'
;MTSKYKIAALARGETRTIEIERKVLAAMDIIMAEIRANDGIYPQNGGAISKNEVARRAGIGKTTFFTPKQQELNARVDVWLETLKMQETVGRTRVRRTYAERVETWKDKYQALENSHRKTELDLQVAEAEREEALSLIIELQAKNTALLEQLQMASTSKITSFPKKKK
;
A
#
# COMPACT_ATOMS: atom_id res chain seq x y z
N MET A 1 45.90 29.37 32.88
CA MET A 1 44.61 29.67 32.18
C MET A 1 44.32 28.78 30.95
N THR A 2 45.05 27.67 30.74
CA THR A 2 45.00 26.84 29.51
C THR A 2 44.11 25.59 29.60
N SER A 3 43.64 25.22 30.80
CA SER A 3 42.92 23.97 31.04
C SER A 3 41.44 24.02 30.62
N LYS A 4 40.72 25.10 30.97
CA LYS A 4 39.27 25.23 30.71
C LYS A 4 38.92 25.28 29.21
N TYR A 5 39.74 25.95 28.41
CA TYR A 5 39.56 26.01 26.94
C TYR A 5 39.85 24.67 26.25
N LYS A 6 40.82 23.89 26.76
CA LYS A 6 41.11 22.54 26.26
C LYS A 6 39.95 21.58 26.54
N ILE A 7 39.40 21.62 27.76
CA ILE A 7 38.24 20.80 28.14
C ILE A 7 37.01 21.16 27.29
N ALA A 8 36.71 22.46 27.13
CA ALA A 8 35.59 22.91 26.29
C ALA A 8 35.78 22.59 24.79
N ALA A 9 37.01 22.58 24.29
CA ALA A 9 37.31 22.14 22.93
C ALA A 9 37.13 20.63 22.75
N LEU A 10 37.50 19.83 23.75
CA LEU A 10 37.30 18.38 23.77
C LEU A 10 35.79 18.04 23.74
N ALA A 11 35.02 18.63 24.65
CA ALA A 11 33.58 18.43 24.75
C ALA A 11 32.84 18.80 23.46
N ARG A 12 33.18 19.92 22.81
CA ARG A 12 32.63 20.29 21.50
C ARG A 12 32.98 19.29 20.40
N GLY A 13 34.18 18.71 20.46
CA GLY A 13 34.63 17.67 19.54
C GLY A 13 33.84 16.37 19.69
N GLU A 14 33.52 15.99 20.93
CA GLU A 14 32.69 14.82 21.25
C GLU A 14 31.25 15.02 20.81
N THR A 15 30.64 16.17 21.12
CA THR A 15 29.27 16.49 20.68
C THR A 15 29.14 16.45 19.16
N ARG A 16 30.13 17.02 18.44
CA ARG A 16 30.15 16.99 16.97
C ARG A 16 30.29 15.56 16.42
N THR A 17 31.04 14.70 17.11
CA THR A 17 31.22 13.31 16.71
C THR A 17 29.91 12.53 16.82
N ILE A 18 29.20 12.68 17.94
CA ILE A 18 27.88 12.08 18.16
C ILE A 18 26.85 12.60 17.14
N GLU A 19 26.88 13.90 16.82
CA GLU A 19 25.96 14.47 15.84
C GLU A 19 26.19 13.92 14.43
N ILE A 20 27.45 13.77 14.02
CA ILE A 20 27.82 13.18 12.72
C ILE A 20 27.34 11.72 12.65
N GLU A 21 27.59 10.95 13.69
CA GLU A 21 27.14 9.56 13.78
C GLU A 21 25.62 9.44 13.64
N ARG A 22 24.86 10.25 14.37
CA ARG A 22 23.40 10.28 14.28
C ARG A 22 22.92 10.59 12.85
N LYS A 23 23.54 11.56 12.18
CA LYS A 23 23.19 11.93 10.79
C LYS A 23 23.47 10.78 9.82
N VAL A 24 24.59 10.07 10.00
CA VAL A 24 24.95 8.93 9.15
C VAL A 24 23.98 7.78 9.35
N LEU A 25 23.65 7.42 10.59
CA LEU A 25 22.69 6.35 10.88
C LEU A 25 21.30 6.68 10.31
N ALA A 26 20.82 7.91 10.52
CA ALA A 26 19.55 8.34 9.93
C ALA A 26 19.56 8.27 8.39
N ALA A 27 20.68 8.62 7.76
CA ALA A 27 20.82 8.50 6.31
C ALA A 27 20.79 7.04 5.83
N MET A 28 21.42 6.12 6.57
CA MET A 28 21.37 4.68 6.29
C MET A 28 19.94 4.15 6.38
N ASP A 29 19.17 4.54 7.41
CA ASP A 29 17.78 4.14 7.59
C ASP A 29 16.88 4.65 6.45
N ILE A 30 17.05 5.90 6.05
CA ILE A 30 16.31 6.47 4.91
C ILE A 30 16.63 5.71 3.62
N ILE A 31 17.92 5.45 3.36
CA ILE A 31 18.34 4.67 2.19
C ILE A 31 17.69 3.28 2.22
N MET A 32 17.66 2.60 3.37
CA MET A 32 17.00 1.30 3.53
C MET A 32 15.49 1.38 3.27
N ALA A 33 14.82 2.42 3.74
CA ALA A 33 13.39 2.63 3.48
C ALA A 33 13.12 2.83 1.99
N GLU A 34 13.96 3.60 1.29
CA GLU A 34 13.86 3.81 -0.15
C GLU A 34 14.09 2.54 -0.95
N ILE A 35 15.08 1.72 -0.56
CA ILE A 35 15.33 0.40 -1.17
C ILE A 35 14.08 -0.48 -1.00
N ARG A 36 13.51 -0.57 0.20
CA ARG A 36 12.30 -1.37 0.48
C ARG A 36 11.08 -0.88 -0.31
N ALA A 37 10.91 0.43 -0.42
CA ALA A 37 9.80 1.02 -1.17
C ALA A 37 9.90 0.81 -2.69
N ASN A 38 11.10 0.53 -3.21
CA ASN A 38 11.37 0.34 -4.64
C ASN A 38 11.77 -1.11 -4.96
N ASP A 39 11.12 -2.09 -4.31
CA ASP A 39 11.31 -3.52 -4.57
C ASP A 39 12.77 -4.01 -4.42
N GLY A 40 13.49 -3.45 -3.44
CA GLY A 40 14.89 -3.79 -3.19
C GLY A 40 15.90 -3.01 -4.04
N ILE A 41 15.45 -2.03 -4.83
CA ILE A 41 16.30 -1.24 -5.73
C ILE A 41 16.47 0.18 -5.20
N TYR A 42 17.71 0.64 -5.10
CA TYR A 42 17.97 2.03 -4.71
C TYR A 42 17.59 3.00 -5.86
N PRO A 43 16.74 4.01 -5.64
CA PRO A 43 16.24 4.86 -6.73
C PRO A 43 17.23 5.93 -7.22
N GLN A 44 18.23 6.28 -6.41
CA GLN A 44 19.17 7.37 -6.71
C GLN A 44 20.52 6.84 -7.18
N ASN A 45 21.35 7.72 -7.74
CA ASN A 45 22.73 7.42 -8.15
C ASN A 45 22.87 6.15 -9.04
N GLY A 46 21.90 5.94 -9.94
CA GLY A 46 21.89 4.78 -10.83
C GLY A 46 21.83 3.43 -10.11
N GLY A 47 21.24 3.38 -8.91
CA GLY A 47 21.13 2.17 -8.10
C GLY A 47 22.37 1.81 -7.28
N ALA A 48 23.42 2.62 -7.35
CA ALA A 48 24.66 2.35 -6.63
C ALA A 48 24.71 3.13 -5.31
N ILE A 49 24.91 2.41 -4.21
CA ILE A 49 25.14 2.99 -2.89
C ILE A 49 26.65 2.93 -2.61
N SER A 50 27.23 4.08 -2.27
CA SER A 50 28.65 4.21 -1.93
C SER A 50 28.81 5.06 -0.68
N LYS A 51 30.00 5.07 -0.06
CA LYS A 51 30.30 5.99 1.06
C LYS A 51 30.03 7.45 0.72
N ASN A 52 30.32 7.85 -0.51
CA ASN A 52 30.05 9.21 -0.98
C ASN A 52 28.56 9.50 -1.00
N GLU A 53 27.74 8.50 -1.34
CA GLU A 53 26.29 8.63 -1.31
C GLU A 53 25.76 8.74 0.12
N VAL A 54 26.25 7.90 1.03
CA VAL A 54 25.93 8.00 2.47
C VAL A 54 26.33 9.37 3.03
N ALA A 55 27.53 9.87 2.71
CA ALA A 55 27.99 11.20 3.12
C ALA A 55 27.08 12.31 2.59
N ARG A 56 26.71 12.22 1.31
CA ARG A 56 25.80 13.18 0.65
C ARG A 56 24.45 13.20 1.34
N ARG A 57 23.89 12.03 1.65
CA ARG A 57 22.57 11.87 2.30
C ARG A 57 22.58 12.34 3.76
N ALA A 58 23.67 12.09 4.47
CA ALA A 58 23.88 12.55 5.83
C ALA A 58 24.24 14.06 5.93
N GLY A 59 24.48 14.73 4.80
CA GLY A 59 24.86 16.15 4.77
C GLY A 59 26.25 16.41 5.35
N ILE A 60 27.17 15.45 5.25
CA ILE A 60 28.55 15.56 5.76
C ILE A 60 29.55 15.61 4.60
N GLY A 61 30.74 16.18 4.86
CA GLY A 61 31.80 16.23 3.85
C GLY A 61 32.32 14.83 3.51
N LYS A 62 32.67 14.58 2.24
CA LYS A 62 33.18 13.28 1.74
C LYS A 62 34.41 12.78 2.50
N THR A 63 35.25 13.69 2.99
CA THR A 63 36.48 13.38 3.72
C THR A 63 36.25 13.01 5.19
N THR A 64 35.03 13.24 5.73
CA THR A 64 34.73 13.06 7.16
C THR A 64 34.98 11.63 7.62
N PHE A 65 34.63 10.64 6.80
CA PHE A 65 34.86 9.22 7.09
C PHE A 65 36.34 8.82 7.17
N PHE A 66 37.24 9.60 6.55
CA PHE A 66 38.68 9.31 6.56
C PHE A 66 39.41 9.99 7.73
N THR A 67 38.68 10.72 8.58
CA THR A 67 39.29 11.34 9.76
C THR A 67 39.49 10.30 10.87
N PRO A 68 40.61 10.34 11.62
CA PRO A 68 40.89 9.36 12.68
C PRO A 68 39.77 9.28 13.75
N LYS A 69 39.11 10.42 14.03
CA LYS A 69 38.01 10.49 14.99
C LYS A 69 36.76 9.72 14.56
N GLN A 70 36.61 9.44 13.27
CA GLN A 70 35.43 8.78 12.70
C GLN A 70 35.77 7.39 12.14
N GLN A 71 36.91 6.82 12.52
CA GLN A 71 37.37 5.54 12.01
C GLN A 71 36.40 4.39 12.34
N GLU A 72 35.83 4.40 13.54
CA GLU A 72 34.83 3.42 13.96
C GLU A 72 33.52 3.57 13.19
N LEU A 73 33.05 4.80 12.95
CA LEU A 73 31.89 5.07 12.12
C LEU A 73 32.12 4.61 10.67
N ASN A 74 33.31 4.88 10.13
CA ASN A 74 33.70 4.45 8.79
C ASN A 74 33.67 2.92 8.66
N ALA A 75 34.23 2.19 9.63
CA ALA A 75 34.19 0.73 9.65
C ALA A 75 32.76 0.17 9.68
N ARG A 76 31.85 0.81 10.43
CA ARG A 76 30.43 0.42 10.46
C ARG A 76 29.73 0.65 9.13
N VAL A 77 30.00 1.78 8.48
CA VAL A 77 29.46 2.08 7.15
C VAL A 77 30.02 1.09 6.11
N ASP A 78 31.30 0.71 6.21
CA ASP A 78 31.89 -0.34 5.36
C ASP A 78 31.16 -1.67 5.49
N VAL A 79 31.00 -2.15 6.72
CA VAL A 79 30.29 -3.41 6.98
C VAL A 79 28.87 -3.35 6.42
N TRP A 80 28.15 -2.24 6.65
CA TRP A 80 26.81 -2.08 6.11
C TRP A 80 26.78 -2.10 4.57
N LEU A 81 27.70 -1.40 3.91
CA LEU A 81 27.79 -1.42 2.44
C LEU A 81 28.13 -2.83 1.91
N GLU A 82 28.98 -3.59 2.59
CA GLU A 82 29.26 -4.99 2.23
C GLU A 82 28.02 -5.88 2.43
N THR A 83 27.28 -5.72 3.54
CA THR A 83 26.02 -6.46 3.73
C THR A 83 25.00 -6.17 2.64
N LEU A 84 24.92 -4.93 2.16
CA LEU A 84 24.07 -4.56 1.03
C LEU A 84 24.53 -5.22 -0.27
N LYS A 85 25.83 -5.24 -0.56
CA LYS A 85 26.36 -5.91 -1.75
C LYS A 85 26.09 -7.41 -1.76
N MET A 86 26.09 -8.05 -0.59
CA MET A 86 25.77 -9.48 -0.44
C MET A 86 24.28 -9.76 -0.64
N GLN A 87 23.41 -8.79 -0.35
CA GLN A 87 22.00 -8.88 -0.72
C GLN A 87 21.88 -8.71 -2.24
N GLU A 88 21.58 -9.81 -2.94
CA GLU A 88 21.58 -9.98 -4.41
C GLU A 88 20.80 -8.92 -5.22
N THR A 89 20.06 -8.04 -4.53
CA THR A 89 19.20 -6.99 -5.07
C THR A 89 19.85 -5.60 -5.05
N VAL A 90 20.86 -5.35 -4.21
CA VAL A 90 21.41 -3.99 -3.97
C VAL A 90 22.80 -3.84 -4.58
N GLY A 91 22.85 -3.74 -5.91
CA GLY A 91 24.11 -3.54 -6.63
C GLY A 91 23.94 -2.94 -8.03
N ARG A 92 25.03 -2.36 -8.56
CA ARG A 92 25.13 -1.84 -9.93
C ARG A 92 24.85 -2.92 -11.00
N THR A 93 24.85 -4.18 -10.61
CA THR A 93 24.68 -5.35 -11.47
C THR A 93 23.39 -6.12 -11.14
N ARG A 94 22.23 -5.48 -11.25
CA ARG A 94 20.96 -6.12 -11.67
C ARG A 94 19.91 -5.08 -12.03
N VAL A 95 20.28 -4.07 -12.82
CA VAL A 95 19.30 -3.29 -13.59
C VAL A 95 18.74 -4.22 -14.68
N ARG A 96 17.83 -5.12 -14.29
CA ARG A 96 17.08 -5.98 -15.19
C ARG A 96 15.57 -5.80 -15.02
N ARG A 97 15.17 -4.63 -14.49
CA ARG A 97 13.94 -3.98 -14.91
C ARG A 97 14.29 -2.60 -15.42
N THR A 98 14.37 -2.50 -16.74
CA THR A 98 14.46 -1.21 -17.40
C THR A 98 13.27 -0.33 -16.98
N TYR A 99 13.40 0.99 -17.08
CA TYR A 99 12.26 1.89 -16.89
C TYR A 99 11.05 1.46 -17.73
N ALA A 100 11.30 0.96 -18.94
CA ALA A 100 10.29 0.38 -19.82
C ALA A 100 9.54 -0.79 -19.18
N GLU A 101 10.23 -1.76 -18.58
CA GLU A 101 9.58 -2.90 -17.90
C GLU A 101 8.74 -2.47 -16.69
N ARG A 102 9.19 -1.45 -15.96
CA ARG A 102 8.38 -0.86 -14.88
C ARG A 102 7.12 -0.19 -15.43
N VAL A 103 7.24 0.57 -16.51
CA VAL A 103 6.10 1.23 -17.17
C VAL A 103 5.10 0.19 -17.67
N GLU A 104 5.56 -0.87 -18.32
CA GLU A 104 4.67 -1.97 -18.76
C GLU A 104 4.00 -2.65 -17.56
N THR A 105 4.73 -2.90 -16.47
CA THR A 105 4.10 -3.47 -15.25
C THR A 105 3.01 -2.56 -14.69
N TRP A 106 3.23 -1.24 -14.68
CA TRP A 106 2.22 -0.27 -14.23
C TRP A 106 1.02 -0.22 -15.17
N LYS A 107 1.25 -0.30 -16.47
CA LYS A 107 0.20 -0.38 -17.49
C LYS A 107 -0.64 -1.65 -17.33
N ASP A 108 -0.01 -2.80 -17.11
CA ASP A 108 -0.71 -4.07 -16.86
C ASP A 108 -1.59 -3.97 -15.61
N LYS A 109 -1.05 -3.42 -14.51
CA LYS A 109 -1.82 -3.20 -13.27
C LYS A 109 -3.00 -2.25 -13.50
N TYR A 110 -2.81 -1.19 -14.27
CA TYR A 110 -3.85 -0.23 -14.59
C TYR A 110 -4.95 -0.87 -15.44
N GLN A 111 -4.58 -1.64 -16.47
CA GLN A 111 -5.54 -2.36 -17.31
C GLN A 111 -6.32 -3.42 -16.51
N ALA A 112 -5.66 -4.13 -15.59
CA ALA A 112 -6.34 -5.07 -14.70
C ALA A 112 -7.36 -4.36 -13.80
N LEU A 113 -7.01 -3.20 -13.25
CA LEU A 113 -7.92 -2.38 -12.44
C LEU A 113 -9.11 -1.88 -13.26
N GLU A 114 -8.86 -1.35 -14.46
CA GLU A 114 -9.90 -0.88 -15.38
C GLU A 114 -10.86 -2.00 -15.75
N ASN A 115 -10.35 -3.20 -16.06
CA ASN A 115 -11.17 -4.36 -16.38
C ASN A 115 -12.00 -4.83 -15.18
N SER A 116 -11.41 -4.82 -13.98
CA SER A 116 -12.15 -5.13 -12.75
C SER A 116 -13.29 -4.14 -12.53
N HIS A 117 -13.03 -2.84 -12.71
CA HIS A 117 -14.05 -1.79 -12.58
C HIS A 117 -15.18 -1.97 -13.61
N ARG A 118 -14.84 -2.21 -14.89
CA ARG A 118 -15.84 -2.48 -15.92
C ARG A 118 -16.72 -3.67 -15.56
N LYS A 119 -16.13 -4.74 -15.06
CA LYS A 119 -16.88 -5.93 -14.63
C LYS A 119 -17.83 -5.61 -13.48
N THR A 120 -17.37 -4.90 -12.46
CA THR A 120 -18.22 -4.55 -11.32
C THR A 120 -19.35 -3.61 -11.70
N GLU A 121 -19.14 -2.70 -12.65
CA GLU A 121 -20.20 -1.84 -13.19
C GLU A 121 -21.26 -2.65 -13.94
N LEU A 122 -20.85 -3.64 -14.75
CA LEU A 122 -21.80 -4.54 -15.42
C LEU A 122 -22.55 -5.41 -14.42
N ASP A 123 -21.86 -5.97 -13.42
CA ASP A 123 -22.48 -6.77 -12.36
C ASP A 123 -23.52 -5.93 -11.57
N LEU A 124 -23.22 -4.65 -11.32
CA LEU A 124 -24.15 -3.72 -10.67
C LEU A 124 -25.39 -3.47 -11.54
N GLN A 125 -25.22 -3.21 -12.84
CA GLN A 125 -26.34 -3.00 -13.75
C GLN A 125 -27.28 -4.22 -13.81
N VAL A 126 -26.71 -5.42 -13.83
CA VAL A 126 -27.50 -6.67 -13.78
C VAL A 126 -28.27 -6.78 -12.47
N ALA A 127 -27.60 -6.55 -11.34
CA ALA A 127 -28.26 -6.60 -10.03
C ALA A 127 -29.37 -5.56 -9.87
N GLU A 128 -29.20 -4.37 -10.44
CA GLU A 128 -30.22 -3.32 -10.46
C GLU A 128 -31.44 -3.72 -11.30
N ALA A 129 -31.22 -4.30 -12.47
CA ALA A 129 -32.30 -4.81 -13.32
C ALA A 129 -33.07 -5.95 -12.63
N GLU A 130 -32.38 -6.93 -12.06
CA GLU A 130 -32.99 -8.03 -11.30
C GLU A 130 -33.82 -7.51 -10.11
N ARG A 131 -33.31 -6.48 -9.42
CA ARG A 131 -34.02 -5.82 -8.33
C ARG A 131 -35.30 -5.15 -8.82
N GLU A 132 -35.27 -4.45 -9.95
CA GLU A 132 -36.44 -3.79 -10.53
C GLU A 132 -37.51 -4.79 -10.97
N GLU A 133 -37.10 -5.90 -11.59
CA GLU A 133 -38.00 -7.00 -11.95
C GLU A 133 -38.66 -7.62 -10.71
N ALA A 134 -37.87 -7.90 -9.66
CA ALA A 134 -38.39 -8.46 -8.41
C ALA A 134 -39.39 -7.51 -7.73
N LEU A 135 -39.12 -6.20 -7.73
CA LEU A 135 -40.04 -5.20 -7.19
C LEU A 135 -41.35 -5.15 -7.98
N SER A 136 -41.28 -5.20 -9.31
CA SER A 136 -42.45 -5.23 -10.18
C SER A 136 -43.31 -6.47 -9.91
N LEU A 137 -42.68 -7.64 -9.75
CA LEU A 137 -43.36 -8.88 -9.43
C LEU A 137 -44.03 -8.84 -8.05
N ILE A 138 -43.37 -8.25 -7.05
CA ILE A 138 -43.97 -8.08 -5.71
C ILE A 138 -45.24 -7.24 -5.79
N ILE A 139 -45.20 -6.13 -6.53
CA ILE A 139 -46.37 -5.26 -6.72
C ILE A 139 -47.51 -6.02 -7.40
N GLU A 140 -47.21 -6.78 -8.46
CA GLU A 140 -48.20 -7.59 -9.17
C GLU A 140 -48.83 -8.66 -8.26
N LEU A 141 -48.00 -9.39 -7.51
CA LEU A 141 -48.46 -10.43 -6.59
C LEU A 141 -49.28 -9.86 -5.43
N GLN A 142 -48.91 -8.68 -4.92
CA GLN A 142 -49.69 -7.97 -3.92
C GLN A 142 -51.07 -7.60 -4.47
N ALA A 143 -51.16 -7.02 -5.67
CA ALA A 143 -52.43 -6.68 -6.31
C ALA A 143 -53.31 -7.91 -6.57
N LYS A 144 -52.71 -9.04 -6.99
CA LYS A 144 -53.45 -10.31 -7.16
C LYS A 144 -53.96 -10.84 -5.82
N ASN A 145 -53.14 -10.81 -4.77
CA ASN A 145 -53.54 -11.26 -3.44
C ASN A 145 -54.68 -10.40 -2.88
N THR A 146 -54.63 -9.08 -3.02
CA THR A 146 -55.72 -8.21 -2.57
C THR A 146 -57.01 -8.52 -3.32
N ALA A 147 -56.96 -8.66 -4.64
CA ALA A 147 -58.14 -9.02 -5.45
C ALA A 147 -58.72 -10.38 -5.06
N LEU A 148 -57.88 -11.39 -4.81
CA LEU A 148 -58.34 -12.71 -4.36
C LEU A 148 -58.96 -12.66 -2.96
N LEU A 149 -58.38 -11.89 -2.03
CA LEU A 149 -58.94 -11.70 -0.70
C LEU A 149 -60.32 -11.01 -0.76
N GLU A 150 -60.48 -10.02 -1.62
CA GLU A 150 -61.78 -9.37 -1.88
C GLU A 150 -62.81 -10.36 -2.45
N GLN A 151 -62.42 -11.18 -3.44
CA GLN A 151 -63.28 -12.23 -3.99
C GLN A 151 -63.73 -13.25 -2.94
N LEU A 152 -62.80 -13.69 -2.07
CA LEU A 152 -63.12 -14.60 -0.97
C LEU A 152 -64.08 -13.97 0.04
N GLN A 153 -63.90 -12.69 0.38
CA GLN A 153 -64.83 -11.96 1.23
C GLN A 153 -66.24 -11.86 0.61
N MET A 154 -66.34 -11.54 -0.68
CA MET A 154 -67.61 -11.50 -1.40
C MET A 154 -68.28 -12.89 -1.48
N ALA A 155 -67.51 -13.95 -1.71
CA ALA A 155 -68.02 -15.32 -1.72
C ALA A 155 -68.50 -15.77 -0.32
N SER A 156 -67.82 -15.34 0.76
CA SER A 156 -68.20 -15.67 2.14
C SER A 156 -69.48 -14.97 2.62
N THR A 157 -69.74 -13.76 2.11
CA THR A 157 -70.96 -12.99 2.42
C THR A 157 -72.15 -13.41 1.55
N SER A 158 -71.90 -14.11 0.44
CA SER A 158 -72.92 -14.72 -0.40
C SER A 158 -73.56 -15.92 0.31
N LYS A 159 -74.89 -15.92 0.43
CA LYS A 159 -75.69 -16.90 1.19
C LYS A 159 -75.40 -18.35 0.74
N ILE A 160 -74.59 -19.08 1.51
CA ILE A 160 -74.36 -20.52 1.29
C ILE A 160 -75.64 -21.26 1.68
N THR A 161 -76.47 -21.62 0.70
CA THR A 161 -77.64 -22.46 0.90
C THR A 161 -77.21 -23.92 1.00
N SER A 162 -77.34 -24.53 2.19
CA SER A 162 -77.08 -25.97 2.34
C SER A 162 -78.10 -26.77 1.53
N PHE A 163 -77.62 -27.64 0.64
CA PHE A 163 -78.49 -28.58 -0.06
C PHE A 163 -79.17 -29.52 0.95
N PRO A 164 -80.52 -29.63 0.95
CA PRO A 164 -81.21 -30.51 1.87
C PRO A 164 -80.86 -31.97 1.56
N LYS A 165 -80.37 -32.68 2.57
CA LYS A 165 -80.09 -34.12 2.50
C LYS A 165 -81.39 -34.87 2.21
N LYS A 166 -81.47 -35.54 1.06
CA LYS A 166 -82.58 -36.41 0.67
C LYS A 166 -82.71 -37.53 1.72
N LYS A 167 -83.79 -37.54 2.50
CA LYS A 167 -84.10 -38.64 3.42
C LYS A 167 -84.44 -39.88 2.56
N LYS A 168 -83.81 -41.01 2.90
CA LYS A 168 -84.14 -42.34 2.40
C LYS A 168 -85.51 -42.76 2.92
#